data_AF-A0A3N2N7A3-F1
#
_entry.id   AF-A0A3N2N7A3-F1
#
_cell.length_a   1.000
_cell.length_b   1.000
_cell.length_c   1.000
_cell.angle_alpha   90.00
_cell.angle_beta   90.00
_cell.angle_gamma   90.00
#
_symmetry.space_group_name_H-M   'P 1'
#
loop_
_entity.id
_entity.type
_entity.pdbx_description
1 polymer ?
#
loop_
_entity_poly.entity_id
_entity_poly.type
_entity_poly.pdbx_seq_one_letter_code
_entity_poly.pdbx_strand_id
1 'polypeptide(L)'
;MTIQTQKSYTKAVNSFGRAVHTETDMGLSENLVTEWISHLIQQGYSYKVATYYLKIISSLYNKGVKAGKLCKSDIFVNVRSRLELIAEMDFDISKRENDYSRLLLMAKNAARSTKDTAIITDLLLICILSDIKNPATVGMLKKDDSVIIDKSLSEILERNISPHRKYIFGLNQSQLSPRQFVRTLDEAISGLLALKGFTHRLPVNDTIENLWAFAALKSGISPSRIVGCLGHRPADNPLFALCSAESLSDDEKSSIHSAVAKTILVNPKEWFVMRLRPGVRYETIKQSIASMPADKPQLFYPCDEIRKRVNRKLVYEQRPVIPDIVFFKTKMTDVRPLFRLIGDKAWCYTTDTRSGNYAIIPKKAMETFQQAIGKFSDDYEVGPIGSLALKKGDRISIIGGLFSGNQGIIDRIEESDNDCNTIYRVIFPDENGFEWRVKIDARLVKHSGS
;
A
#
# COMPACT_ATOMS: atom_id res chain seq x y z
N MET A 1 -25.12 -5.24 -35.35
CA MET A 1 -24.70 -5.27 -33.93
C MET A 1 -25.08 -3.93 -33.33
N THR A 2 -25.86 -3.90 -32.24
CA THR A 2 -26.22 -2.64 -31.55
C THR A 2 -24.99 -1.99 -30.91
N ILE A 3 -24.94 -0.65 -30.86
CA ILE A 3 -23.81 0.15 -30.31
C ILE A 3 -23.41 -0.31 -28.90
N GLN A 4 -24.40 -0.67 -28.07
CA GLN A 4 -24.18 -1.15 -26.71
C GLN A 4 -23.51 -2.54 -26.65
N THR A 5 -23.81 -3.40 -27.62
CA THR A 5 -23.17 -4.72 -27.77
C THR A 5 -21.71 -4.57 -28.18
N GLN A 6 -21.41 -3.64 -29.08
CA GLN A 6 -20.03 -3.36 -29.51
C GLN A 6 -19.15 -2.87 -28.35
N LYS A 7 -19.67 -1.93 -27.53
CA LYS A 7 -18.96 -1.44 -26.34
C LYS A 7 -18.63 -2.57 -25.34
N SER A 8 -19.56 -3.50 -25.12
CA SER A 8 -19.34 -4.65 -24.23
C SER A 8 -18.29 -5.61 -24.76
N TYR A 9 -18.27 -5.87 -26.07
CA TYR A 9 -17.25 -6.70 -26.71
C TYR A 9 -15.86 -6.08 -26.58
N THR A 10 -15.72 -4.78 -26.86
CA THR A 10 -14.45 -4.07 -26.71
C THR A 10 -13.95 -4.12 -25.27
N LYS A 11 -14.81 -3.94 -24.26
CA LYS A 11 -14.41 -4.04 -22.85
C LYS A 11 -13.91 -5.45 -22.48
N ALA A 12 -14.64 -6.48 -22.88
CA ALA A 12 -14.26 -7.87 -22.60
C ALA A 12 -12.92 -8.24 -23.26
N VAL A 13 -12.75 -7.88 -24.54
CA VAL A 13 -11.51 -8.13 -25.29
C VAL A 13 -10.33 -7.35 -24.70
N ASN A 14 -10.50 -6.07 -24.37
CA ASN A 14 -9.43 -5.27 -23.76
C ASN A 14 -9.03 -5.81 -22.38
N SER A 15 -10.00 -6.26 -21.59
CA SER A 15 -9.73 -6.87 -20.28
C SER A 15 -8.98 -8.19 -20.42
N PHE A 16 -9.42 -9.07 -21.33
CA PHE A 16 -8.75 -10.34 -21.59
C PHE A 16 -7.35 -10.12 -22.19
N GLY A 17 -7.21 -9.20 -23.13
CA GLY A 17 -5.92 -8.87 -23.76
C GLY A 17 -4.87 -8.39 -22.76
N ARG A 18 -5.26 -7.63 -21.72
CA ARG A 18 -4.33 -7.27 -20.63
C ARG A 18 -3.82 -8.49 -19.86
N ALA A 19 -4.67 -9.49 -19.62
CA ALA A 19 -4.29 -10.72 -18.94
C ALA A 19 -3.37 -11.59 -19.81
N VAL A 20 -3.62 -11.64 -21.12
CA VAL A 20 -2.76 -12.37 -22.07
C VAL A 20 -1.38 -11.69 -22.20
N HIS A 21 -1.30 -10.35 -22.17
CA HIS A 21 -0.02 -9.64 -22.30
C HIS A 21 0.90 -9.77 -21.08
N THR A 22 0.37 -10.17 -19.92
CA THR A 22 1.18 -10.44 -18.71
C THR A 22 1.81 -11.85 -18.70
N GLU A 23 1.26 -12.81 -19.45
CA GLU A 23 1.84 -14.16 -19.61
C GLU A 23 2.49 -14.27 -21.00
N THR A 24 3.76 -13.88 -21.12
CA THR A 24 4.40 -13.61 -22.41
C THR A 24 4.81 -14.80 -23.27
N ASP A 25 4.56 -16.06 -22.90
CA ASP A 25 5.04 -17.21 -23.71
C ASP A 25 4.18 -18.48 -23.71
N MET A 26 3.09 -18.52 -22.95
CA MET A 26 2.25 -19.71 -22.83
C MET A 26 0.96 -19.49 -23.61
N GLY A 27 0.65 -20.39 -24.55
CA GLY A 27 -0.61 -20.36 -25.29
C GLY A 27 -1.84 -20.36 -24.37
N LEU A 28 -3.03 -20.12 -24.94
CA LEU A 28 -4.28 -20.10 -24.19
C LEU A 28 -4.42 -21.35 -23.30
N SER A 29 -4.46 -21.16 -21.98
CA SER A 29 -4.57 -22.22 -20.98
C SER A 29 -5.82 -22.03 -20.10
N GLU A 30 -6.24 -23.09 -19.39
CA GLU A 30 -7.31 -22.96 -18.39
C GLU A 30 -6.90 -22.00 -17.25
N ASN A 31 -5.64 -22.07 -16.81
CA ASN A 31 -5.13 -21.22 -15.72
C ASN A 31 -5.25 -19.74 -16.07
N LEU A 32 -4.77 -19.32 -17.25
CA LEU A 32 -4.89 -17.95 -17.73
C LEU A 32 -6.34 -17.44 -17.70
N VAL A 33 -7.29 -18.25 -18.17
CA VAL A 33 -8.71 -17.87 -18.18
C VAL A 33 -9.27 -17.78 -16.75
N THR A 34 -8.90 -18.71 -15.86
CA THR A 34 -9.34 -18.69 -14.46
C THR A 34 -8.74 -17.55 -13.65
N GLU A 35 -7.48 -17.17 -13.92
CA GLU A 35 -6.81 -16.03 -13.31
C GLU A 35 -7.43 -14.72 -13.76
N TRP A 36 -7.71 -14.58 -15.06
CA TRP A 36 -8.42 -13.42 -15.60
C TRP A 36 -9.80 -13.24 -14.97
N ILE A 37 -10.60 -14.32 -14.85
CA ILE A 37 -11.91 -14.27 -14.18
C ILE A 37 -11.75 -13.89 -12.71
N SER A 38 -10.75 -14.45 -12.02
CA SER A 38 -10.50 -14.14 -10.61
C SER A 38 -10.15 -12.66 -10.42
N HIS A 39 -9.34 -12.10 -11.32
CA HIS A 39 -9.03 -10.67 -11.34
C HIS A 39 -10.28 -9.81 -11.56
N LEU A 40 -11.17 -10.18 -12.49
CA LEU A 40 -12.44 -9.46 -12.69
C LEU A 40 -13.26 -9.42 -11.39
N ILE A 41 -13.43 -10.55 -10.72
CA ILE A 41 -14.23 -10.62 -9.49
C ILE A 41 -13.58 -9.78 -8.38
N GLN A 42 -12.25 -9.81 -8.24
CA GLN A 42 -11.52 -8.97 -7.28
C GLN A 42 -11.69 -7.47 -7.53
N GLN A 43 -11.84 -7.06 -8.79
CA GLN A 43 -12.11 -5.67 -9.18
C GLN A 43 -13.59 -5.28 -8.95
N GLY A 44 -14.39 -6.14 -8.33
CA GLY A 44 -15.79 -5.88 -7.99
C GLY A 44 -16.78 -6.18 -9.11
N TYR A 45 -16.36 -6.86 -10.20
CA TYR A 45 -17.29 -7.31 -11.22
C TYR A 45 -18.14 -8.46 -10.66
N SER A 46 -19.45 -8.41 -10.87
CA SER A 46 -20.34 -9.50 -10.45
C SER A 46 -20.09 -10.76 -11.27
N TYR A 47 -20.42 -11.92 -10.69
CA TYR A 47 -20.39 -13.21 -11.39
C TYR A 47 -21.13 -13.17 -12.72
N LYS A 48 -22.28 -12.49 -12.78
CA LYS A 48 -23.05 -12.31 -14.02
C LYS A 48 -22.24 -11.60 -15.11
N VAL A 49 -21.46 -10.58 -14.74
CA VAL A 49 -20.62 -9.86 -15.69
C VAL A 49 -19.40 -10.69 -16.11
N ALA A 50 -18.76 -11.38 -15.17
CA ALA A 50 -17.65 -12.30 -15.47
C ALA A 50 -18.08 -13.42 -16.43
N THR A 51 -19.22 -14.08 -16.17
CA THR A 51 -19.81 -15.09 -17.06
C THR A 51 -20.16 -14.52 -18.43
N TYR A 52 -20.66 -13.28 -18.49
CA TYR A 52 -20.95 -12.62 -19.75
C TYR A 52 -19.67 -12.33 -20.56
N TYR A 53 -18.61 -11.87 -19.91
CA TYR A 53 -17.31 -11.64 -20.57
C TYR A 53 -16.70 -12.96 -21.06
N LEU A 54 -16.78 -14.03 -20.26
CA LEU A 54 -16.36 -15.37 -20.66
C LEU A 54 -17.09 -15.85 -21.92
N LYS A 55 -18.42 -15.63 -22.00
CA LYS A 55 -19.23 -15.96 -23.19
C LYS A 55 -18.80 -15.17 -24.42
N ILE A 56 -18.48 -13.88 -24.28
CA ILE A 56 -17.97 -13.06 -25.38
C ILE A 56 -16.66 -13.65 -25.91
N ILE A 57 -15.68 -13.89 -25.03
CA ILE A 57 -14.37 -14.42 -25.43
C ILE A 57 -14.50 -15.82 -26.04
N SER A 58 -15.29 -16.70 -25.42
CA SER A 58 -15.59 -18.04 -25.96
C SER A 58 -16.22 -17.97 -27.36
N SER A 59 -17.13 -17.02 -27.60
CA SER A 59 -17.75 -16.85 -28.92
C SER A 59 -16.76 -16.38 -29.99
N LEU A 60 -15.82 -15.49 -29.62
CA LEU A 60 -14.77 -15.01 -30.51
C LEU A 60 -13.76 -16.12 -30.82
N TYR A 61 -13.37 -16.89 -29.81
CA TYR A 61 -12.52 -18.07 -29.97
C TYR A 61 -13.15 -19.09 -30.93
N ASN A 62 -14.42 -19.44 -30.72
CA ASN A 62 -15.15 -20.37 -31.58
C ASN A 62 -15.29 -19.88 -33.03
N LYS A 63 -15.36 -18.56 -33.26
CA LYS A 63 -15.29 -18.00 -34.62
C LYS A 63 -13.91 -18.19 -35.25
N GLY A 64 -12.84 -18.03 -34.48
CA GLY A 64 -11.47 -18.33 -34.93
C GLY A 64 -11.28 -19.82 -35.27
N VAL A 65 -11.86 -20.73 -34.47
CA VAL A 65 -11.87 -22.18 -34.76
C VAL A 65 -12.62 -22.48 -36.05
N LYS A 66 -13.83 -21.93 -36.25
CA LYS A 66 -14.60 -22.08 -37.49
C LYS A 66 -13.88 -21.51 -38.72
N ALA A 67 -13.07 -20.47 -38.53
CA ALA A 67 -12.25 -19.88 -39.58
C ALA A 67 -10.92 -20.62 -39.82
N GLY A 68 -10.67 -21.73 -39.12
CA GLY A 68 -9.44 -22.53 -39.24
C GLY A 68 -8.18 -21.86 -38.67
N LYS A 69 -8.34 -20.78 -37.88
CA LYS A 69 -7.21 -20.00 -37.32
C LYS A 69 -6.78 -20.47 -35.92
N LEU A 70 -7.62 -21.26 -35.25
CA LEU A 70 -7.40 -21.73 -33.87
C LEU A 70 -7.80 -23.20 -33.76
N CYS A 71 -7.17 -23.92 -32.83
CA CYS A 71 -7.53 -25.30 -32.51
C CYS A 71 -8.81 -25.35 -31.66
N LYS A 72 -9.60 -26.43 -31.80
CA LYS A 72 -10.74 -26.67 -30.91
C LYS A 72 -10.21 -26.93 -29.49
N SER A 73 -10.87 -26.35 -28.48
CA SER A 73 -10.51 -26.50 -27.08
C SER A 73 -11.74 -26.42 -26.18
N ASP A 74 -11.75 -27.22 -25.12
CA ASP A 74 -12.83 -27.26 -24.12
C ASP A 74 -12.57 -26.34 -22.92
N ILE A 75 -11.48 -25.55 -22.93
CA ILE A 75 -11.07 -24.60 -21.86
C ILE A 75 -12.26 -23.76 -21.37
N PHE A 76 -12.96 -23.10 -22.29
CA PHE A 76 -14.05 -22.19 -21.92
C PHE A 76 -15.27 -22.91 -21.36
N VAL A 77 -15.49 -24.17 -21.75
CA VAL A 77 -16.57 -25.00 -21.21
C VAL A 77 -16.23 -25.42 -19.79
N ASN A 78 -15.00 -25.91 -19.57
CA ASN A 78 -14.53 -26.33 -18.25
C ASN A 78 -14.56 -25.18 -17.24
N VAL A 79 -14.03 -24.01 -17.61
CA VAL A 79 -14.03 -22.82 -16.73
C VAL A 79 -15.46 -22.34 -16.45
N ARG A 80 -16.35 -22.39 -17.45
CA ARG A 80 -17.75 -22.01 -17.26
C ARG A 80 -18.44 -22.93 -16.26
N SER A 81 -18.28 -24.24 -16.38
CA SER A 81 -18.89 -25.21 -15.46
C SER A 81 -18.44 -24.94 -14.01
N ARG A 82 -17.16 -24.63 -13.79
CA ARG A 82 -16.63 -24.28 -12.48
C ARG A 82 -17.20 -22.96 -11.96
N LEU A 83 -17.36 -21.96 -12.83
CA LEU A 83 -17.95 -20.68 -12.47
C LEU A 83 -19.44 -20.79 -12.08
N GLU A 84 -20.18 -21.70 -12.73
CA GLU A 84 -21.58 -21.97 -12.41
C GLU A 84 -21.72 -22.62 -11.01
N LEU A 85 -20.83 -23.54 -10.62
CA LEU A 85 -20.81 -24.14 -9.27
C LEU A 85 -20.60 -23.12 -8.14
N ILE A 86 -19.95 -22.01 -8.46
CA ILE A 86 -19.59 -20.97 -7.50
C ILE A 86 -20.64 -19.86 -7.43
N ALA A 87 -21.46 -19.70 -8.48
CA ALA A 87 -22.43 -18.61 -8.57
C ALA A 87 -23.51 -18.67 -7.47
N GLU A 88 -23.70 -19.82 -6.84
CA GLU A 88 -24.64 -20.03 -5.72
C GLU A 88 -24.00 -19.82 -4.33
N MET A 89 -22.68 -19.62 -4.26
CA MET A 89 -21.98 -19.38 -3.00
C MET A 89 -22.14 -17.92 -2.57
N ASP A 90 -22.48 -17.70 -1.29
CA ASP A 90 -22.57 -16.37 -0.68
C ASP A 90 -21.16 -15.75 -0.55
N PHE A 91 -20.70 -15.10 -1.62
CA PHE A 91 -19.41 -14.43 -1.68
C PHE A 91 -19.56 -12.92 -1.42
N ASP A 92 -19.42 -12.54 -0.15
CA ASP A 92 -19.36 -11.13 0.24
C ASP A 92 -17.90 -10.63 0.26
N ILE A 93 -17.49 -9.97 -0.83
CA ILE A 93 -16.18 -9.30 -0.94
C ILE A 93 -16.00 -8.29 0.19
N SER A 94 -17.04 -7.53 0.54
CA SER A 94 -16.97 -6.46 1.53
C SER A 94 -16.61 -7.00 2.91
N LYS A 95 -17.17 -8.16 3.27
CA LYS A 95 -16.85 -8.87 4.51
C LYS A 95 -15.38 -9.28 4.58
N ARG A 96 -14.81 -9.78 3.46
CA ARG A 96 -13.39 -10.13 3.36
C ARG A 96 -12.47 -8.90 3.44
N GLU A 97 -12.84 -7.79 2.80
CA GLU A 97 -12.11 -6.52 2.93
C GLU A 97 -12.07 -6.04 4.39
N ASN A 98 -13.19 -6.20 5.10
CA ASN A 98 -13.27 -5.84 6.51
C ASN A 98 -12.37 -6.74 7.36
N ASP A 99 -12.37 -8.05 7.14
CA ASP A 99 -11.48 -8.98 7.85
C ASP A 99 -10.01 -8.72 7.53
N TYR A 100 -9.66 -8.39 6.29
CA TYR A 100 -8.31 -7.96 5.93
C TYR A 100 -7.90 -6.66 6.63
N SER A 101 -8.79 -5.68 6.68
CA SER A 101 -8.56 -4.42 7.39
C SER A 101 -8.34 -4.66 8.90
N ARG A 102 -9.10 -5.59 9.48
CA ARG A 102 -8.93 -6.02 10.89
C ARG A 102 -7.60 -6.75 11.09
N LEU A 103 -7.17 -7.60 10.15
CA LEU A 103 -5.86 -8.25 10.19
C LEU A 103 -4.74 -7.22 10.19
N LEU A 104 -4.79 -6.24 9.29
CA LEU A 104 -3.82 -5.14 9.26
C LEU A 104 -3.83 -4.35 10.57
N LEU A 105 -5.00 -4.06 11.12
CA LEU A 105 -5.13 -3.36 12.41
C LEU A 105 -4.59 -4.20 13.58
N MET A 106 -4.79 -5.52 13.55
CA MET A 106 -4.30 -6.46 14.53
C MET A 106 -2.77 -6.53 14.51
N ALA A 107 -2.19 -6.75 13.33
CA ALA A 107 -0.74 -6.73 13.13
C ALA A 107 -0.11 -5.42 13.62
N LYS A 108 -0.72 -4.30 13.26
CA LYS A 108 -0.29 -2.95 13.64
C LYS A 108 -0.34 -2.69 15.15
N ASN A 109 -1.36 -3.22 15.86
CA ASN A 109 -1.56 -2.96 17.28
C ASN A 109 -1.05 -4.09 18.19
N ALA A 110 -0.47 -5.15 17.63
CA ALA A 110 -0.06 -6.35 18.38
C ALA A 110 0.85 -6.01 19.56
N ALA A 111 1.86 -5.17 19.33
CA ALA A 111 2.80 -4.71 20.38
C ALA A 111 2.14 -3.87 21.49
N ARG A 112 0.90 -3.41 21.32
CA ARG A 112 0.15 -2.57 22.28
C ARG A 112 -1.03 -3.30 22.91
N SER A 113 -1.22 -4.58 22.61
CA SER A 113 -2.34 -5.33 23.15
C SER A 113 -2.24 -5.48 24.67
N THR A 114 -3.38 -5.62 25.35
CA THR A 114 -3.42 -5.89 26.79
C THR A 114 -2.69 -7.19 27.12
N LYS A 115 -2.10 -7.28 28.32
CA LYS A 115 -1.32 -8.46 28.76
C LYS A 115 -2.04 -9.79 28.50
N ASP A 116 -3.37 -9.82 28.69
CA ASP A 116 -4.15 -11.05 28.60
C ASP A 116 -4.38 -11.54 27.15
N THR A 117 -4.33 -10.65 26.15
CA THR A 117 -4.59 -11.01 24.74
C THR A 117 -3.36 -10.90 23.84
N ALA A 118 -2.28 -10.28 24.32
CA ALA A 118 -1.06 -10.04 23.55
C ALA A 118 -0.43 -11.35 23.04
N ILE A 119 -0.25 -12.33 23.92
CA ILE A 119 0.38 -13.62 23.57
C ILE A 119 -0.43 -14.35 22.49
N ILE A 120 -1.76 -14.39 22.63
CA ILE A 120 -2.64 -15.05 21.65
C ILE A 120 -2.67 -14.30 20.33
N THR A 121 -2.63 -12.96 20.36
CA THR A 121 -2.54 -12.12 19.16
C THR A 121 -1.25 -12.39 18.39
N ASP A 122 -0.12 -12.47 19.10
CA ASP A 122 1.18 -12.73 18.50
C ASP A 122 1.28 -14.13 17.94
N LEU A 123 0.80 -15.13 18.69
CA LEU A 123 0.71 -16.50 18.22
C LEU A 123 -0.13 -16.60 16.94
N LEU A 124 -1.30 -15.94 16.91
CA LEU A 124 -2.17 -15.93 15.73
C LEU A 124 -1.48 -15.26 14.53
N LEU A 125 -0.76 -14.15 14.74
CA LEU A 125 0.01 -13.51 13.68
C LEU A 125 1.12 -14.42 13.16
N ILE A 126 1.84 -15.15 14.01
CA ILE A 126 2.81 -16.14 13.55
C ILE A 126 2.11 -17.23 12.74
N CYS A 127 0.95 -17.74 13.16
CA CYS A 127 0.21 -18.76 12.39
C CYS A 127 -0.20 -18.25 11.01
N ILE A 128 -0.69 -17.01 10.94
CA ILE A 128 -1.12 -16.41 9.66
C ILE A 128 0.08 -16.16 8.76
N LEU A 129 1.16 -15.58 9.27
CA LEU A 129 2.25 -15.04 8.45
C LEU A 129 3.39 -16.02 8.16
N SER A 130 3.56 -17.06 8.97
CA SER A 130 4.53 -18.13 8.71
C SER A 130 3.93 -19.25 7.85
N ASP A 131 4.72 -20.27 7.56
CA ASP A 131 4.25 -21.51 6.93
C ASP A 131 3.49 -22.43 7.92
N ILE A 132 3.70 -22.24 9.23
CA ILE A 132 3.09 -23.09 10.26
C ILE A 132 1.69 -22.58 10.60
N LYS A 133 0.66 -23.17 9.97
CA LYS A 133 -0.74 -22.74 10.16
C LYS A 133 -1.40 -23.24 11.45
N ASN A 134 -0.88 -24.33 12.03
CA ASN A 134 -1.46 -24.96 13.21
C ASN A 134 -1.05 -24.22 14.52
N PRO A 135 -2.01 -23.67 15.28
CA PRO A 135 -1.75 -22.94 16.52
C PRO A 135 -1.04 -23.75 17.60
N ALA A 136 -1.35 -25.04 17.72
CA ALA A 136 -0.74 -25.90 18.72
C ALA A 136 0.75 -26.13 18.40
N THR A 137 1.10 -26.30 17.12
CA THR A 137 2.49 -26.40 16.68
C THR A 137 3.25 -25.10 16.98
N VAL A 138 2.68 -23.94 16.65
CA VAL A 138 3.28 -22.63 16.96
C VAL A 138 3.42 -22.42 18.47
N GLY A 139 2.40 -22.79 19.25
CA GLY A 139 2.42 -22.70 20.71
C GLY A 139 3.46 -23.59 21.38
N MET A 140 3.95 -24.63 20.69
CA MET A 140 4.98 -25.57 21.16
C MET A 140 6.40 -25.20 20.72
N LEU A 141 6.58 -24.11 19.96
CA LEU A 141 7.90 -23.65 19.53
C LEU A 141 8.82 -23.35 20.71
N LYS A 142 10.04 -23.86 20.65
CA LYS A 142 11.12 -23.57 21.60
C LYS A 142 11.99 -22.45 21.09
N LYS A 143 12.80 -21.85 21.98
CA LYS A 143 13.74 -20.78 21.62
C LYS A 143 14.67 -21.16 20.47
N ASP A 144 15.13 -22.40 20.45
CA ASP A 144 16.07 -22.90 19.44
C ASP A 144 15.40 -23.09 18.06
N ASP A 145 14.07 -23.22 18.02
CA ASP A 145 13.30 -23.37 16.79
C ASP A 145 13.07 -22.03 16.07
N SER A 146 13.40 -20.89 16.71
CA SER A 146 13.18 -19.54 16.15
C SER A 146 13.93 -19.28 14.84
N VAL A 147 15.02 -20.00 14.58
CA VAL A 147 15.83 -19.90 13.36
C VAL A 147 15.07 -20.39 12.12
N ILE A 148 14.07 -21.24 12.30
CA ILE A 148 13.28 -21.86 11.22
C ILE A 148 12.25 -20.87 10.67
N ILE A 149 11.94 -19.79 11.41
CA ILE A 149 10.92 -18.83 11.05
C ILE A 149 11.55 -17.63 10.33
N ASP A 150 10.85 -17.11 9.32
CA ASP A 150 11.26 -15.94 8.55
C ASP A 150 11.69 -14.78 9.48
N LYS A 151 12.87 -14.20 9.20
CA LYS A 151 13.44 -13.06 9.93
C LYS A 151 12.50 -11.87 10.06
N SER A 152 11.59 -11.67 9.10
CA SER A 152 10.57 -10.61 9.16
C SER A 152 9.61 -10.75 10.35
N LEU A 153 9.53 -11.93 10.97
CA LEU A 153 8.70 -12.21 12.14
C LEU A 153 9.49 -12.13 13.47
N SER A 154 10.79 -11.82 13.44
CA SER A 154 11.67 -11.90 14.62
C SER A 154 11.18 -11.00 15.75
N GLU A 155 10.71 -9.79 15.45
CA GLU A 155 10.21 -8.84 16.46
C GLU A 155 9.01 -9.41 17.26
N ILE A 156 8.15 -10.18 16.61
CA ILE A 156 7.01 -10.84 17.25
C ILE A 156 7.47 -11.98 18.15
N LEU A 157 8.46 -12.76 17.69
CA LEU A 157 9.02 -13.86 18.47
C LEU A 157 9.79 -13.35 19.69
N GLU A 158 10.71 -12.40 19.48
CA GLU A 158 11.62 -11.84 20.50
C GLU A 158 10.86 -11.28 21.70
N ARG A 159 9.76 -10.55 21.48
CA ARG A 159 8.97 -9.99 22.59
C ARG A 159 8.24 -11.04 23.44
N ASN A 160 8.05 -12.26 22.94
CA ASN A 160 7.43 -13.36 23.67
C ASN A 160 8.46 -14.25 24.38
N ILE A 161 9.73 -14.20 23.95
CA ILE A 161 10.83 -14.94 24.56
C ILE A 161 11.06 -14.46 25.99
N SER A 162 11.13 -15.41 26.93
CA SER A 162 11.45 -15.17 28.33
C SER A 162 12.69 -15.97 28.75
N PRO A 163 13.64 -15.40 29.52
CA PRO A 163 14.85 -16.12 29.94
C PRO A 163 14.53 -17.41 30.70
N HIS A 164 13.46 -17.44 31.50
CA HIS A 164 13.15 -18.53 32.42
C HIS A 164 12.29 -19.66 31.83
N ARG A 165 11.77 -19.52 30.60
CA ARG A 165 10.90 -20.53 29.96
C ARG A 165 11.58 -21.19 28.76
N LYS A 166 11.30 -22.46 28.49
CA LYS A 166 11.75 -23.19 27.31
C LYS A 166 11.04 -22.77 26.01
N TYR A 167 9.73 -22.57 26.08
CA TYR A 167 8.86 -22.24 24.95
C TYR A 167 8.83 -20.75 24.63
N ILE A 168 8.66 -20.38 23.37
CA ILE A 168 8.52 -18.99 22.91
C ILE A 168 7.25 -18.36 23.46
N PHE A 169 6.12 -19.06 23.52
CA PHE A 169 4.85 -18.53 24.03
C PHE A 169 4.54 -19.04 25.45
N GLY A 170 3.92 -18.20 26.29
CA GLY A 170 3.64 -18.52 27.69
C GLY A 170 2.25 -19.06 27.91
N LEU A 171 2.04 -20.34 27.59
CA LEU A 171 0.69 -20.93 27.48
C LEU A 171 0.47 -22.09 28.43
N ASN A 172 1.24 -22.16 29.52
CA ASN A 172 1.17 -23.24 30.53
C ASN A 172 1.27 -24.65 29.92
N GLN A 173 2.07 -24.81 28.86
CA GLN A 173 2.17 -26.05 28.09
C GLN A 173 2.53 -27.26 28.96
N SER A 174 3.37 -27.07 29.98
CA SER A 174 3.82 -28.15 30.87
C SER A 174 2.73 -28.65 31.84
N GLN A 175 1.63 -27.91 32.00
CA GLN A 175 0.55 -28.23 32.94
C GLN A 175 -0.68 -28.86 32.24
N LEU A 176 -0.70 -28.87 30.91
CA LEU A 176 -1.84 -29.32 30.11
C LEU A 176 -1.49 -30.57 29.33
N SER A 177 -2.43 -31.53 29.26
CA SER A 177 -2.31 -32.62 28.29
C SER A 177 -2.41 -32.07 26.85
N PRO A 178 -1.87 -32.77 25.83
CA PRO A 178 -1.93 -32.29 24.44
C PRO A 178 -3.35 -31.94 23.96
N ARG A 179 -4.35 -32.74 24.34
CA ARG A 179 -5.77 -32.48 23.99
C ARG A 179 -6.33 -31.25 24.70
N GLN A 180 -6.01 -31.06 25.98
CA GLN A 180 -6.43 -29.87 26.71
C GLN A 180 -5.76 -28.61 26.14
N PHE A 181 -4.48 -28.70 25.77
CA PHE A 181 -3.74 -27.59 25.18
C PHE A 181 -4.35 -27.11 23.87
N VAL A 182 -4.64 -28.03 22.94
CA VAL A 182 -5.31 -27.71 21.66
C VAL A 182 -6.64 -27.04 21.91
N ARG A 183 -7.49 -27.63 22.77
CA ARG A 183 -8.82 -27.07 23.07
C ARG A 183 -8.74 -25.67 23.67
N THR A 184 -7.89 -25.46 24.68
CA THR A 184 -7.72 -24.15 25.32
C THR A 184 -7.23 -23.09 24.34
N LEU A 185 -6.33 -23.46 23.42
CA LEU A 185 -5.86 -22.56 22.37
C LEU A 185 -6.95 -22.20 21.37
N ASP A 186 -7.71 -23.19 20.89
CA ASP A 186 -8.81 -22.96 19.95
C ASP A 186 -9.87 -22.04 20.56
N GLU A 187 -10.23 -22.25 21.84
CA GLU A 187 -11.15 -21.39 22.59
C GLU A 187 -10.60 -19.96 22.72
N ALA A 188 -9.32 -19.80 23.06
CA ALA A 188 -8.69 -18.49 23.20
C ALA A 188 -8.61 -17.73 21.87
N ILE A 189 -8.27 -18.41 20.77
CA ILE A 189 -8.19 -17.80 19.44
C ILE A 189 -9.59 -17.46 18.93
N SER A 190 -10.56 -18.34 19.09
CA SER A 190 -11.96 -18.07 18.70
C SER A 190 -12.52 -16.86 19.46
N GLY A 191 -12.23 -16.78 20.76
CA GLY A 191 -12.57 -15.62 21.59
C GLY A 191 -11.90 -14.33 21.12
N LEU A 192 -10.62 -14.39 20.75
CA LEU A 192 -9.88 -13.24 20.21
C LEU A 192 -10.46 -12.78 18.86
N LEU A 193 -10.73 -13.72 17.95
CA LEU A 193 -11.32 -13.43 16.64
C LEU A 193 -12.68 -12.76 16.79
N ALA A 194 -13.53 -13.27 17.68
CA ALA A 194 -14.81 -12.67 18.02
C ALA A 194 -14.66 -11.26 18.62
N LEU A 195 -13.73 -11.09 19.58
CA LEU A 195 -13.44 -9.81 20.22
C LEU A 195 -12.98 -8.74 19.21
N LYS A 196 -12.18 -9.13 18.21
CA LYS A 196 -11.69 -8.25 17.14
C LYS A 196 -12.69 -8.09 16.00
N GLY A 197 -13.87 -8.73 16.09
CA GLY A 197 -14.95 -8.61 15.13
C GLY A 197 -14.71 -9.37 13.82
N PHE A 198 -13.80 -10.34 13.80
CA PHE A 198 -13.62 -11.21 12.64
C PHE A 198 -14.82 -12.11 12.46
N THR A 199 -15.15 -12.35 11.20
CA THR A 199 -16.26 -13.23 10.85
C THR A 199 -15.79 -14.67 10.70
N HIS A 200 -15.53 -15.35 11.81
CA HIS A 200 -15.15 -16.76 11.79
C HIS A 200 -16.38 -17.66 12.01
N ARG A 201 -16.66 -18.54 11.06
CA ARG A 201 -17.64 -19.64 11.17
C ARG A 201 -17.00 -21.01 10.93
N LEU A 202 -15.73 -21.00 10.59
CA LEU A 202 -14.93 -22.17 10.28
C LEU A 202 -14.06 -22.52 11.50
N PRO A 203 -13.53 -23.75 11.56
CA PRO A 203 -12.42 -24.10 12.42
C PRO A 203 -11.30 -23.05 12.39
N VAL A 204 -10.54 -22.95 13.48
CA VAL A 204 -9.49 -21.93 13.64
C VAL A 204 -8.43 -22.03 12.54
N ASN A 205 -7.98 -23.24 12.20
CA ASN A 205 -6.99 -23.46 11.13
C ASN A 205 -7.48 -22.95 9.78
N ASP A 206 -8.70 -23.32 9.40
CA ASP A 206 -9.30 -22.87 8.15
C ASP A 206 -9.43 -21.34 8.13
N THR A 207 -9.79 -20.72 9.26
CA THR A 207 -9.87 -19.26 9.37
C THR A 207 -8.49 -18.61 9.15
N ILE A 208 -7.43 -19.17 9.74
CA ILE A 208 -6.04 -18.71 9.58
C ILE A 208 -5.62 -18.79 8.11
N GLU A 209 -5.88 -19.91 7.45
CA GLU A 209 -5.56 -20.12 6.04
C GLU A 209 -6.32 -19.15 5.14
N ASN A 210 -7.61 -18.94 5.37
CA ASN A 210 -8.42 -18.01 4.60
C ASN A 210 -7.96 -16.55 4.76
N LEU A 211 -7.56 -16.14 5.99
CA LEU A 211 -6.99 -14.82 6.24
C LEU A 211 -5.66 -14.63 5.49
N TRP A 212 -4.78 -15.63 5.54
CA TRP A 212 -3.53 -15.59 4.79
C TRP A 212 -3.77 -15.56 3.27
N ALA A 213 -4.64 -16.43 2.76
CA ALA A 213 -4.95 -16.55 1.34
C ALA A 213 -5.52 -15.24 0.79
N PHE A 214 -6.42 -14.58 1.53
CA PHE A 214 -6.93 -13.28 1.11
C PHE A 214 -5.85 -12.18 1.15
N ALA A 215 -4.99 -12.18 2.18
CA ALA A 215 -3.88 -11.24 2.24
C ALA A 215 -2.85 -11.45 1.11
N ALA A 216 -2.63 -12.71 0.69
CA ALA A 216 -1.80 -13.04 -0.45
C ALA A 216 -2.40 -12.52 -1.77
N LEU A 217 -3.72 -12.66 -1.98
CA LEU A 217 -4.41 -12.05 -3.11
C LEU A 217 -4.22 -10.53 -3.12
N LYS A 218 -4.34 -9.87 -1.96
CA LYS A 218 -4.11 -8.42 -1.82
C LYS A 218 -2.67 -8.00 -2.06
N SER A 219 -1.74 -8.93 -1.90
CA SER A 219 -0.32 -8.74 -2.21
C SER A 219 0.00 -9.00 -3.69
N GLY A 220 -1.01 -9.28 -4.53
CA GLY A 220 -0.85 -9.51 -5.97
C GLY A 220 -0.43 -10.94 -6.35
N ILE A 221 -0.47 -11.88 -5.40
CA ILE A 221 -0.18 -13.29 -5.69
C ILE A 221 -1.39 -13.91 -6.41
N SER A 222 -1.13 -14.67 -7.48
CA SER A 222 -2.19 -15.33 -8.23
C SER A 222 -2.88 -16.42 -7.39
N PRO A 223 -4.18 -16.68 -7.61
CA PRO A 223 -4.90 -17.71 -6.87
C PRO A 223 -4.34 -19.13 -7.03
N SER A 224 -3.78 -19.45 -8.21
CA SER A 224 -3.13 -20.72 -8.54
C SER A 224 -1.90 -20.97 -7.65
N ARG A 225 -1.05 -19.96 -7.48
CA ARG A 225 0.10 -19.98 -6.57
C ARG A 225 -0.31 -20.06 -5.11
N ILE A 226 -1.39 -19.39 -4.71
CA ILE A 226 -1.92 -19.47 -3.33
C ILE A 226 -2.38 -20.88 -2.99
N VAL A 227 -3.12 -21.53 -3.89
CA VAL A 227 -3.52 -22.93 -3.74
C VAL A 227 -2.29 -23.85 -3.76
N GLY A 228 -1.29 -23.55 -4.60
CA GLY A 228 -0.01 -24.26 -4.63
C GLY A 228 0.78 -24.16 -3.31
N CYS A 229 0.77 -22.99 -2.66
CA CYS A 229 1.39 -22.79 -1.35
C CYS A 229 0.70 -23.61 -0.24
N LEU A 230 -0.64 -23.58 -0.19
CA LEU A 230 -1.39 -24.29 0.84
C LEU A 230 -1.50 -25.80 0.57
N GLY A 231 -1.26 -26.24 -0.66
CA GLY A 231 -1.44 -27.62 -1.11
C GLY A 231 -2.90 -28.06 -1.23
N HIS A 232 -3.85 -27.19 -0.86
CA HIS A 232 -5.28 -27.45 -0.92
C HIS A 232 -6.06 -26.14 -1.15
N ARG A 233 -7.37 -26.23 -1.37
CA ARG A 233 -8.21 -25.06 -1.70
C ARG A 233 -8.85 -24.50 -0.41
N PRO A 234 -8.63 -23.21 -0.08
CA PRO A 234 -9.32 -22.57 1.03
C PRO A 234 -10.83 -22.61 0.87
N ALA A 235 -11.53 -23.06 1.91
CA ALA A 235 -12.97 -23.37 1.85
C ALA A 235 -13.87 -22.13 1.72
N ASP A 236 -13.43 -20.96 2.20
CA ASP A 236 -14.32 -19.80 2.38
C ASP A 236 -14.38 -18.92 1.13
N ASN A 237 -13.37 -18.94 0.27
CA ASN A 237 -13.33 -18.08 -0.91
C ASN A 237 -13.54 -18.87 -2.21
N PRO A 238 -14.73 -18.75 -2.85
CA PRO A 238 -15.04 -19.44 -4.10
C PRO A 238 -14.03 -19.19 -5.22
N LEU A 239 -13.28 -18.07 -5.21
CA LEU A 239 -12.25 -17.82 -6.20
C LEU A 239 -11.21 -18.94 -6.29
N PHE A 240 -10.88 -19.58 -5.17
CA PHE A 240 -9.92 -20.68 -5.16
C PHE A 240 -10.50 -21.98 -5.74
N ALA A 241 -11.83 -22.15 -5.73
CA ALA A 241 -12.48 -23.27 -6.40
C ALA A 241 -12.37 -23.18 -7.95
N LEU A 242 -12.16 -21.98 -8.51
CA LEU A 242 -11.88 -21.78 -9.94
C LEU A 242 -10.48 -22.17 -10.36
N CYS A 243 -9.53 -22.27 -9.44
CA CYS A 243 -8.12 -22.36 -9.81
C CYS A 243 -7.56 -23.78 -9.60
N SER A 244 -6.55 -24.14 -10.41
CA SER A 244 -5.74 -25.34 -10.18
C SER A 244 -4.53 -24.97 -9.33
N ALA A 245 -3.97 -25.93 -8.60
CA ALA A 245 -2.76 -25.72 -7.81
C ALA A 245 -1.55 -25.61 -8.75
N GLU A 246 -0.78 -24.54 -8.64
CA GLU A 246 0.52 -24.45 -9.32
C GLU A 246 1.56 -25.31 -8.58
N SER A 247 2.43 -25.98 -9.34
CA SER A 247 3.54 -26.75 -8.76
C SER A 247 4.64 -25.79 -8.36
N LEU A 248 4.80 -25.57 -7.06
CA LEU A 248 5.79 -24.65 -6.49
C LEU A 248 6.86 -25.41 -5.70
N SER A 249 8.11 -24.97 -5.85
CA SER A 249 9.21 -25.40 -4.98
C SER A 249 9.07 -24.83 -3.56
N ASP A 250 9.74 -25.43 -2.59
CA ASP A 250 9.68 -24.97 -1.19
C ASP A 250 10.32 -23.57 -1.00
N ASP A 251 11.31 -23.22 -1.82
CA ASP A 251 11.92 -21.88 -1.85
C ASP A 251 10.94 -20.83 -2.36
N GLU A 252 10.14 -21.16 -3.37
CA GLU A 252 9.09 -20.27 -3.89
C GLU A 252 7.97 -20.06 -2.88
N LYS A 253 7.53 -21.13 -2.21
CA LYS A 253 6.54 -21.03 -1.12
C LYS A 253 7.06 -20.11 -0.03
N SER A 254 8.29 -20.35 0.45
CA SER A 254 8.94 -19.53 1.47
C SER A 254 9.03 -18.05 1.05
N SER A 255 9.38 -17.79 -0.21
CA SER A 255 9.46 -16.43 -0.77
C SER A 255 8.09 -15.73 -0.80
N ILE A 256 7.02 -16.45 -1.14
CA ILE A 256 5.65 -15.92 -1.13
C ILE A 256 5.21 -15.61 0.31
N HIS A 257 5.41 -16.53 1.25
CA HIS A 257 5.12 -16.29 2.67
C HIS A 257 5.87 -15.05 3.19
N SER A 258 7.15 -14.90 2.85
CA SER A 258 7.96 -13.73 3.20
C SER A 258 7.41 -12.42 2.64
N ALA A 259 7.00 -12.42 1.37
CA ALA A 259 6.43 -11.24 0.72
C ALA A 259 5.10 -10.81 1.37
N VAL A 260 4.24 -11.77 1.70
CA VAL A 260 2.96 -11.51 2.37
C VAL A 260 3.19 -11.02 3.81
N ALA A 261 4.10 -11.65 4.54
CA ALA A 261 4.48 -11.24 5.89
C ALA A 261 4.98 -9.80 5.93
N LYS A 262 5.90 -9.43 5.04
CA LYS A 262 6.40 -8.05 4.91
C LYS A 262 5.28 -7.07 4.59
N THR A 263 4.37 -7.41 3.67
CA THR A 263 3.25 -6.54 3.31
C THR A 263 2.32 -6.26 4.49
N ILE A 264 2.07 -7.25 5.35
CA ILE A 264 1.18 -7.11 6.51
C ILE A 264 1.87 -6.41 7.69
N LEU A 265 3.17 -6.68 7.91
CA LEU A 265 3.91 -6.20 9.08
C LEU A 265 4.58 -4.84 8.91
N VAL A 266 4.86 -4.40 7.68
CA VAL A 266 5.41 -3.07 7.46
C VAL A 266 4.34 -2.05 7.90
N ASN A 267 4.64 -1.31 8.98
CA ASN A 267 3.91 -0.15 9.49
C ASN A 267 4.63 1.11 8.99
N PRO A 268 4.49 1.46 7.69
CA PRO A 268 5.32 2.50 7.09
C PRO A 268 4.97 3.86 7.70
N LYS A 269 5.97 4.74 7.77
CA LYS A 269 5.75 6.16 8.06
C LYS A 269 5.10 6.79 6.82
N GLU A 270 3.82 7.11 6.94
CA GLU A 270 3.02 7.75 5.90
C GLU A 270 2.81 9.23 6.21
N TRP A 271 2.51 10.02 5.19
CA TRP A 271 2.17 11.42 5.33
C TRP A 271 0.68 11.60 5.64
N PHE A 272 0.39 12.43 6.64
CA PHE A 272 -0.96 12.78 7.08
C PHE A 272 -1.11 14.30 7.15
N VAL A 273 -2.36 14.75 7.23
CA VAL A 273 -2.70 16.17 7.36
C VAL A 273 -3.45 16.42 8.65
N MET A 274 -2.99 17.42 9.40
CA MET A 274 -3.73 17.97 10.53
C MET A 274 -4.08 19.43 10.29
N ARG A 275 -5.21 19.85 10.87
CA ARG A 275 -5.61 21.26 10.94
C ARG A 275 -5.53 21.75 12.38
N LEU A 276 -4.86 22.89 12.57
CA LEU A 276 -4.81 23.58 13.84
C LEU A 276 -6.18 24.16 14.19
N ARG A 277 -6.53 24.14 15.47
CA ARG A 277 -7.75 24.78 15.97
C ARG A 277 -7.55 26.31 16.03
N PRO A 278 -8.65 27.10 16.01
CA PRO A 278 -8.56 28.55 16.09
C PRO A 278 -7.71 29.01 17.28
N GLY A 279 -6.73 29.89 17.03
CA GLY A 279 -5.84 30.46 18.05
C GLY A 279 -4.61 29.62 18.41
N VAL A 280 -4.47 28.40 17.85
CA VAL A 280 -3.31 27.53 18.09
C VAL A 280 -2.20 27.83 17.09
N ARG A 281 -0.98 28.08 17.58
CA ARG A 281 0.20 28.32 16.75
C ARG A 281 0.98 27.03 16.47
N TYR A 282 1.67 26.99 15.34
CA TYR A 282 2.50 25.85 14.94
C TYR A 282 3.59 25.53 15.98
N GLU A 283 4.21 26.54 16.58
CA GLU A 283 5.25 26.37 17.60
C GLU A 283 4.74 25.59 18.82
N THR A 284 3.48 25.79 19.20
CA THR A 284 2.84 25.09 20.33
C THR A 284 2.70 23.59 20.06
N ILE A 285 2.39 23.22 18.81
CA ILE A 285 2.37 21.81 18.37
C ILE A 285 3.80 21.23 18.37
N LYS A 286 4.77 21.97 17.83
CA LYS A 286 6.17 21.55 17.79
C LYS A 286 6.73 21.28 19.19
N GLN A 287 6.41 22.14 20.17
CA GLN A 287 6.80 21.97 21.57
C GLN A 287 6.12 20.77 22.22
N SER A 288 4.81 20.59 22.01
CA SER A 288 4.05 19.44 22.55
C SER A 288 4.59 18.11 22.05
N ILE A 289 5.00 18.06 20.78
CA ILE A 289 5.60 16.87 20.16
C ILE A 289 7.05 16.65 20.63
N ALA A 290 7.81 17.72 20.88
CA ALA A 290 9.18 17.62 21.35
C ALA A 290 9.29 16.93 22.72
N SER A 291 8.26 17.04 23.57
CA SER A 291 8.17 16.36 24.87
C SER A 291 7.78 14.88 24.82
N MET A 292 7.54 14.29 23.64
CA MET A 292 7.21 12.87 23.54
C MET A 292 8.44 11.97 23.75
N PRO A 293 8.32 10.88 24.53
CA PRO A 293 9.41 9.92 24.80
C PRO A 293 9.64 8.87 23.69
N ALA A 294 8.81 8.83 22.65
CA ALA A 294 8.85 7.84 21.56
C ALA A 294 9.20 8.47 20.19
N ASP A 295 9.26 7.64 19.13
CA ASP A 295 9.54 8.04 17.73
C ASP A 295 8.69 9.26 17.30
N LYS A 296 9.33 10.42 17.16
CA LYS A 296 8.67 11.70 16.96
C LYS A 296 8.16 11.82 15.51
N PRO A 297 6.93 12.29 15.28
CA PRO A 297 6.44 12.55 13.94
C PRO A 297 7.27 13.65 13.27
N GLN A 298 7.64 13.45 12.01
CA GLN A 298 8.29 14.49 11.20
C GLN A 298 7.23 15.51 10.81
N LEU A 299 7.43 16.79 11.12
CA LEU A 299 6.48 17.86 10.78
C LEU A 299 6.94 18.61 9.53
N PHE A 300 5.98 18.98 8.70
CA PHE A 300 6.18 19.87 7.57
C PHE A 300 5.07 20.94 7.59
N TYR A 301 5.48 22.18 7.87
CA TYR A 301 4.60 23.35 7.84
C TYR A 301 5.06 24.29 6.70
N PRO A 302 4.27 24.43 5.62
CA PRO A 302 4.69 25.18 4.45
C PRO A 302 4.64 26.68 4.75
N CYS A 303 5.80 27.34 4.74
CA CYS A 303 5.92 28.80 4.94
C CYS A 303 6.82 29.43 3.87
N ASP A 304 6.41 30.58 3.36
CA ASP A 304 7.25 31.50 2.60
C ASP A 304 8.00 32.42 3.54
N GLU A 305 9.25 32.75 3.20
CA GLU A 305 10.01 33.80 3.87
C GLU A 305 9.73 35.15 3.19
N ILE A 306 9.08 36.06 3.92
CA ILE A 306 8.77 37.42 3.44
C ILE A 306 9.78 38.38 4.07
N ARG A 307 10.53 39.07 3.23
CA ARG A 307 11.40 40.17 3.64
C ARG A 307 10.58 41.44 3.76
N LYS A 308 10.44 41.99 4.98
CA LYS A 308 9.84 43.30 5.21
C LYS A 308 10.88 44.25 5.80
N ARG A 309 10.98 45.45 5.22
CA ARG A 309 11.81 46.52 5.77
C ARG A 309 10.96 47.35 6.74
N VAL A 310 11.22 47.24 8.04
CA VAL A 310 10.52 48.02 9.08
C VAL A 310 11.57 48.82 9.83
N ASN A 311 11.40 50.15 9.91
CA ASN A 311 12.31 51.08 10.61
C ASN A 311 13.80 50.87 10.33
N ARG A 312 14.19 50.90 9.03
CA ARG A 312 15.58 50.72 8.55
C ARG A 312 16.24 49.37 8.88
N LYS A 313 15.53 48.40 9.48
CA LYS A 313 16.00 47.02 9.67
C LYS A 313 15.24 46.06 8.74
N LEU A 314 15.98 45.12 8.16
CA LEU A 314 15.41 44.00 7.41
C LEU A 314 14.86 42.98 8.42
N VAL A 315 13.56 42.73 8.37
CA VAL A 315 12.87 41.74 9.20
C VAL A 315 12.41 40.60 8.29
N TYR A 316 12.80 39.38 8.64
CA TYR A 316 12.40 38.16 7.95
C TYR A 316 11.18 37.58 8.67
N GLU A 317 10.04 37.50 7.97
CA GLU A 317 8.78 36.99 8.51
C GLU A 317 8.39 35.71 7.77
N GLN A 318 8.27 34.59 8.49
CA GLN A 318 7.75 33.35 7.89
C GLN A 318 6.22 33.40 7.83
N ARG A 319 5.65 33.45 6.62
CA ARG A 319 4.21 33.44 6.40
C ARG A 319 3.77 32.06 5.89
N PRO A 320 2.78 31.40 6.51
CA PRO A 320 2.32 30.11 6.04
C PRO A 320 1.66 30.22 4.66
N VAL A 321 2.03 29.31 3.75
CA VAL A 321 1.45 29.19 2.40
C VAL A 321 0.00 28.71 2.50
N ILE A 322 -0.23 27.75 3.41
CA ILE A 322 -1.57 27.26 3.77
C ILE A 322 -1.73 27.42 5.29
N PRO A 323 -2.41 28.49 5.75
CA PRO A 323 -2.62 28.72 7.18
C PRO A 323 -3.28 27.52 7.86
N ASP A 324 -2.85 27.24 9.08
CA ASP A 324 -3.42 26.23 9.98
C ASP A 324 -3.33 24.77 9.49
N ILE A 325 -2.71 24.49 8.35
CA ILE A 325 -2.55 23.13 7.82
C ILE A 325 -1.10 22.67 8.02
N VAL A 326 -0.93 21.60 8.78
CA VAL A 326 0.37 20.99 9.08
C VAL A 326 0.38 19.58 8.54
N PHE A 327 1.41 19.26 7.76
CA PHE A 327 1.66 17.90 7.30
C PHE A 327 2.56 17.20 8.30
N PHE A 328 2.32 15.93 8.55
CA PHE A 328 3.14 15.15 9.46
C PHE A 328 3.34 13.73 8.97
N LYS A 329 4.58 13.24 9.06
CA LYS A 329 4.95 11.89 8.70
C LYS A 329 5.07 11.04 9.94
N THR A 330 4.24 10.03 10.06
CA THR A 330 4.25 9.12 11.21
C THR A 330 3.66 7.78 10.84
N LYS A 331 3.67 6.82 11.75
CA LYS A 331 2.99 5.54 11.55
C LYS A 331 1.49 5.73 11.78
N MET A 332 0.64 5.04 11.02
CA MET A 332 -0.82 5.12 11.19
C MET A 332 -1.26 4.81 12.64
N THR A 333 -0.54 3.89 13.30
CA THR A 333 -0.73 3.54 14.72
C THR A 333 -0.50 4.69 15.68
N ASP A 334 0.32 5.66 15.29
CA ASP A 334 0.84 6.71 16.18
C ASP A 334 0.00 7.99 16.05
N VAL A 335 -0.87 8.06 15.04
CA VAL A 335 -1.81 9.17 14.83
C VAL A 335 -2.75 9.30 16.04
N ARG A 336 -3.45 8.23 16.46
CA ARG A 336 -4.37 8.31 17.62
C ARG A 336 -3.64 8.71 18.92
N PRO A 337 -2.53 8.07 19.32
CA PRO A 337 -1.73 8.51 20.47
C PRO A 337 -1.28 9.97 20.38
N LEU A 338 -0.83 10.42 19.21
CA LEU A 338 -0.48 11.82 18.96
C LEU A 338 -1.68 12.73 19.26
N PHE A 339 -2.86 12.42 18.74
CA PHE A 339 -4.07 13.22 18.98
C PHE A 339 -4.67 13.05 20.38
N ARG A 340 -4.23 12.10 21.21
CA ARG A 340 -4.52 12.15 22.65
C ARG A 340 -3.72 13.26 23.34
N LEU A 341 -2.54 13.59 22.83
CA LEU A 341 -1.67 14.64 23.36
C LEU A 341 -2.04 16.03 22.82
N ILE A 342 -2.40 16.12 21.53
CA ILE A 342 -2.66 17.40 20.84
C ILE A 342 -4.10 17.57 20.36
N GLY A 343 -5.05 16.71 20.75
CA GLY A 343 -6.44 16.75 20.26
C GLY A 343 -7.23 18.00 20.65
N ASP A 344 -6.82 18.67 21.73
CA ASP A 344 -7.29 19.98 22.16
C ASP A 344 -6.73 21.13 21.30
N LYS A 345 -5.68 20.87 20.53
CA LYS A 345 -4.94 21.87 19.72
C LYS A 345 -5.11 21.68 18.21
N ALA A 346 -5.32 20.46 17.74
CA ALA A 346 -5.45 20.13 16.32
C ALA A 346 -6.38 18.94 16.09
N TRP A 347 -6.85 18.75 14.86
CA TRP A 347 -7.58 17.57 14.41
C TRP A 347 -7.01 17.03 13.09
N CYS A 348 -7.14 15.72 12.85
CA CYS A 348 -6.62 15.05 11.66
C CYS A 348 -7.72 14.89 10.59
N TYR A 349 -7.37 15.08 9.32
CA TYR A 349 -8.28 14.78 8.22
C TYR A 349 -8.57 13.27 8.11
N THR A 350 -9.80 12.92 7.73
CA THR A 350 -10.26 11.55 7.49
C THR A 350 -10.79 11.39 6.07
N THR A 351 -10.68 10.19 5.48
CA THR A 351 -11.14 9.90 4.11
C THR A 351 -12.66 9.87 3.98
N ASP A 352 -13.36 9.46 5.03
CA ASP A 352 -14.82 9.56 5.15
C ASP A 352 -15.18 9.75 6.63
N THR A 353 -16.09 10.70 6.90
CA THR A 353 -16.68 10.95 8.23
C THR A 353 -17.33 9.71 8.87
N ARG A 354 -17.77 8.73 8.07
CA ARG A 354 -18.42 7.50 8.58
C ARG A 354 -17.44 6.38 8.94
N SER A 355 -16.28 6.32 8.27
CA SER A 355 -15.30 5.24 8.47
C SER A 355 -14.29 5.55 9.58
N GLY A 356 -14.08 6.83 9.92
CA GLY A 356 -13.10 7.24 10.93
C GLY A 356 -11.64 6.96 10.57
N ASN A 357 -11.36 6.67 9.29
CA ASN A 357 -10.03 6.40 8.77
C ASN A 357 -9.30 7.71 8.42
N TYR A 358 -8.07 7.89 8.91
CA TYR A 358 -7.26 9.06 8.60
C TYR A 358 -6.88 9.13 7.11
N ALA A 359 -6.84 10.35 6.56
CA ALA A 359 -6.43 10.60 5.19
C ALA A 359 -4.91 10.46 5.03
N ILE A 360 -4.49 9.54 4.16
CA ILE A 360 -3.09 9.28 3.83
C ILE A 360 -2.74 10.01 2.54
N ILE A 361 -1.60 10.71 2.52
CA ILE A 361 -1.07 11.39 1.33
C ILE A 361 -0.08 10.47 0.62
N PRO A 362 -0.27 10.16 -0.68
CA PRO A 362 0.70 9.40 -1.45
C PRO A 362 2.07 10.06 -1.48
N LYS A 363 3.14 9.28 -1.28
CA LYS A 363 4.53 9.75 -1.26
C LYS A 363 4.88 10.68 -2.43
N LYS A 364 4.58 10.25 -3.67
CA LYS A 364 4.85 11.01 -4.90
C LYS A 364 4.13 12.38 -4.91
N ALA A 365 2.92 12.45 -4.36
CA ALA A 365 2.17 13.72 -4.29
C ALA A 365 2.79 14.68 -3.27
N MET A 366 3.25 14.16 -2.13
CA MET A 366 3.95 14.97 -1.12
C MET A 366 5.29 15.49 -1.64
N GLU A 367 6.06 14.66 -2.34
CA GLU A 367 7.34 15.04 -2.96
C GLU A 367 7.17 16.18 -3.97
N THR A 368 6.19 16.06 -4.87
CA THR A 368 5.84 17.13 -5.83
C THR A 368 5.44 18.43 -5.11
N PHE A 369 4.68 18.32 -4.01
CA PHE A 369 4.25 19.49 -3.23
C PHE A 369 5.42 20.17 -2.51
N GLN A 370 6.33 19.41 -1.91
CA GLN A 370 7.53 19.94 -1.25
C GLN A 370 8.47 20.62 -2.24
N GLN A 371 8.64 20.02 -3.42
CA GLN A 371 9.41 20.60 -4.53
C GLN A 371 8.80 21.92 -5.01
N ALA A 372 7.47 22.00 -5.15
CA ALA A 372 6.79 23.23 -5.55
C ALA A 372 6.93 24.37 -4.52
N ILE A 373 7.09 24.06 -3.23
CA ILE A 373 7.21 25.05 -2.14
C ILE A 373 8.69 25.43 -1.87
N GLY A 374 9.66 24.69 -2.42
CA GLY A 374 11.08 25.02 -2.29
C GLY A 374 11.71 24.71 -0.92
N LYS A 375 11.13 23.78 -0.14
CA LYS A 375 11.69 23.32 1.14
C LYS A 375 12.04 21.82 1.09
N PHE A 376 13.34 21.54 0.98
CA PHE A 376 13.91 20.19 1.04
C PHE A 376 13.92 19.71 2.50
N SER A 377 13.59 18.43 2.73
CA SER A 377 13.72 17.79 4.05
C SER A 377 15.20 17.58 4.42
N ASP A 378 15.48 17.56 5.73
CA ASP A 378 16.81 17.55 6.40
C ASP A 378 17.83 16.44 6.00
N ASP A 379 17.55 15.61 4.98
CA ASP A 379 18.45 14.55 4.51
C ASP A 379 19.22 14.92 3.22
N TYR A 380 19.32 16.21 2.89
CA TYR A 380 20.16 16.70 1.80
C TYR A 380 20.96 17.92 2.23
N GLU A 381 22.27 17.87 2.02
CA GLU A 381 23.20 18.96 2.34
C GLU A 381 22.74 20.29 1.72
N VAL A 382 22.57 21.27 2.60
CA VAL A 382 22.21 22.64 2.25
C VAL A 382 23.45 23.36 1.70
N GLY A 383 23.48 23.59 0.39
CA GLY A 383 24.32 24.62 -0.21
C GLY A 383 23.64 26.00 -0.10
N PRO A 384 24.38 27.11 0.11
CA PRO A 384 23.79 28.43 0.27
C PRO A 384 23.06 28.92 -1.00
N ILE A 385 21.94 29.62 -0.77
CA ILE A 385 21.16 30.34 -1.78
C ILE A 385 22.04 31.39 -2.46
N GLY A 386 22.20 31.30 -3.79
CA GLY A 386 22.97 32.24 -4.61
C GLY A 386 24.30 31.73 -5.17
N SER A 387 24.63 30.43 -5.05
CA SER A 387 25.93 29.90 -5.53
C SER A 387 25.96 29.43 -6.99
N LEU A 388 24.83 29.36 -7.69
CA LEU A 388 24.83 29.29 -9.16
C LEU A 388 24.26 30.59 -9.74
N ALA A 389 25.15 31.55 -9.98
CA ALA A 389 24.91 32.54 -11.00
C ALA A 389 24.86 31.78 -12.34
N LEU A 390 23.65 31.53 -12.84
CA LEU A 390 23.46 30.99 -14.18
C LEU A 390 24.19 31.91 -15.16
N LYS A 391 25.06 31.34 -15.99
CA LYS A 391 25.82 32.09 -17.00
C LYS A 391 25.20 31.86 -18.36
N LYS A 392 25.42 32.83 -19.25
CA LYS A 392 25.14 32.65 -20.68
C LYS A 392 25.83 31.35 -21.15
N GLY A 393 25.05 30.43 -21.72
CA GLY A 393 25.49 29.11 -22.18
C GLY A 393 25.10 27.93 -21.28
N ASP A 394 24.56 28.16 -20.08
CA ASP A 394 24.12 27.07 -19.20
C ASP A 394 22.91 26.33 -19.78
N ARG A 395 22.95 24.99 -19.73
CA ARG A 395 21.82 24.11 -20.06
C ARG A 395 20.91 23.98 -18.84
N ILE A 396 19.61 24.13 -19.08
CA ILE A 396 18.60 24.08 -18.03
C ILE A 396 17.44 23.16 -18.44
N SER A 397 16.79 22.57 -17.45
CA SER A 397 15.52 21.86 -17.62
C SER A 397 14.41 22.57 -16.84
N ILE A 398 13.28 22.78 -17.51
CA ILE A 398 12.11 23.46 -16.94
C ILE A 398 11.25 22.45 -16.19
N ILE A 399 11.03 22.68 -14.89
CA ILE A 399 10.34 21.72 -14.02
C ILE A 399 8.86 22.08 -13.84
N GLY A 400 8.44 23.29 -14.19
CA GLY A 400 7.04 23.74 -14.04
C GLY A 400 6.59 24.77 -15.08
N GLY A 401 5.26 24.91 -15.24
CA GLY A 401 4.63 25.79 -16.22
C GLY A 401 4.32 25.11 -17.57
N LEU A 402 3.91 25.90 -18.57
CA LEU A 402 3.49 25.45 -19.90
C LEU A 402 4.56 24.66 -20.69
N PHE A 403 5.84 24.73 -20.27
CA PHE A 403 6.98 24.12 -20.93
C PHE A 403 7.74 23.14 -20.03
N SER A 404 7.08 22.61 -18.99
CA SER A 404 7.63 21.58 -18.11
C SER A 404 8.08 20.36 -18.92
N GLY A 405 9.33 19.91 -18.71
CA GLY A 405 9.95 18.80 -19.44
C GLY A 405 10.93 19.22 -20.56
N ASN A 406 10.92 20.49 -20.98
CA ASN A 406 11.80 20.95 -22.07
C ASN A 406 13.19 21.35 -21.56
N GLN A 407 14.21 21.14 -22.41
CA GLN A 407 15.60 21.53 -22.16
C GLN A 407 15.98 22.75 -23.00
N GLY A 408 16.63 23.75 -22.41
CA GLY A 408 17.01 24.99 -23.10
C GLY A 408 18.39 25.51 -22.69
N ILE A 409 18.89 26.49 -23.45
CA ILE A 409 20.18 27.15 -23.21
C ILE A 409 19.95 28.63 -22.91
N ILE A 410 20.63 29.19 -21.90
CA ILE A 410 20.53 30.60 -21.56
C ILE A 410 21.35 31.46 -22.53
N ASP A 411 20.70 32.37 -23.27
CA ASP A 411 21.37 33.29 -24.22
C ASP A 411 21.65 34.68 -23.61
N ARG A 412 20.74 35.25 -22.82
CA ARG A 412 20.92 36.55 -22.17
C ARG A 412 20.21 36.61 -20.82
N ILE A 413 20.78 37.42 -19.93
CA ILE A 413 20.24 37.72 -18.61
C ILE A 413 20.08 39.24 -18.55
N GLU A 414 18.86 39.71 -18.39
CA GLU A 414 18.55 41.13 -18.18
C GLU A 414 18.17 41.33 -16.72
N GLU A 415 18.99 42.11 -16.00
CA GLU A 415 18.70 42.55 -14.64
C GLU A 415 17.82 43.78 -14.72
N SER A 416 16.67 43.78 -14.02
CA SER A 416 15.82 44.97 -13.91
C SER A 416 16.14 45.71 -12.62
N ASP A 417 16.28 47.04 -12.70
CA ASP A 417 16.65 47.96 -11.60
C ASP A 417 15.64 48.04 -10.43
N ASN A 418 14.62 47.17 -10.40
CA ASN A 418 13.74 47.03 -9.25
C ASN A 418 13.92 45.65 -8.63
N ASP A 419 14.42 45.66 -7.38
CA ASP A 419 14.70 44.51 -6.53
C ASP A 419 13.77 43.32 -6.78
N CYS A 420 14.39 42.20 -7.19
CA CYS A 420 13.85 40.84 -7.35
C CYS A 420 13.21 40.47 -8.72
N ASN A 421 13.69 40.96 -9.87
CA ASN A 421 13.31 40.37 -11.16
C ASN A 421 14.49 40.24 -12.14
N THR A 422 14.84 39.00 -12.47
CA THR A 422 15.81 38.64 -13.51
C THR A 422 15.05 38.05 -14.70
N ILE A 423 15.19 38.63 -15.89
CA ILE A 423 14.60 38.10 -17.12
C ILE A 423 15.63 37.20 -17.79
N TYR A 424 15.30 35.92 -17.93
CA TYR A 424 16.14 34.96 -18.65
C TYR A 424 15.66 34.82 -20.09
N ARG A 425 16.56 35.00 -21.05
CA ARG A 425 16.35 34.67 -22.47
C ARG A 425 16.86 33.26 -22.71
N VAL A 426 15.96 32.34 -23.05
CA VAL A 426 16.25 30.92 -23.26
C VAL A 426 16.02 30.55 -24.72
N ILE A 427 16.97 29.84 -25.33
CA ILE A 427 16.89 29.31 -26.69
C ILE A 427 16.72 27.79 -26.63
N PHE A 428 15.73 27.27 -27.36
CA PHE A 428 15.49 25.85 -27.54
C PHE A 428 16.11 25.41 -28.87
N PRO A 429 17.10 24.50 -28.88
CA PRO A 429 17.78 24.10 -30.11
C PRO A 429 16.88 23.34 -31.11
N ASP A 430 15.87 22.63 -30.60
CA ASP A 430 15.11 21.64 -31.38
C ASP A 430 13.82 22.18 -32.01
N GLU A 431 13.42 23.41 -31.69
CA GLU A 431 12.19 24.03 -32.21
C GLU A 431 12.46 25.47 -32.64
N ASN A 432 12.73 25.67 -33.95
CA ASN A 432 12.76 26.95 -34.67
C ASN A 432 12.86 28.19 -33.77
N GLY A 433 14.04 28.43 -33.20
CA GLY A 433 14.33 29.37 -32.12
C GLY A 433 13.32 30.52 -31.94
N PHE A 434 12.35 30.30 -31.05
CA PHE A 434 11.42 31.34 -30.59
C PHE A 434 11.97 32.02 -29.34
N GLU A 435 11.80 33.35 -29.26
CA GLU A 435 12.20 34.13 -28.10
C GLU A 435 11.16 33.99 -26.99
N TRP A 436 11.53 33.33 -25.90
CA TRP A 436 10.67 33.25 -24.70
C TRP A 436 11.22 34.16 -23.60
N ARG A 437 10.46 35.21 -23.28
CA ARG A 437 10.72 36.11 -22.14
C ARG A 437 9.84 35.67 -20.99
N VAL A 438 10.45 35.22 -19.91
CA VAL A 438 9.69 34.65 -18.80
C VAL A 438 10.12 35.28 -17.50
N LYS A 439 9.09 35.70 -16.76
CA LYS A 439 9.22 36.09 -15.37
C LYS A 439 9.19 34.81 -14.53
N ILE A 440 10.32 34.12 -14.45
CA ILE A 440 10.43 32.84 -13.75
C ILE A 440 10.95 33.09 -12.33
N ASP A 441 10.20 32.62 -11.34
CA ASP A 441 10.69 32.45 -9.98
C ASP A 441 11.84 31.42 -10.01
N ALA A 442 13.00 31.79 -9.47
CA ALA A 442 14.22 30.98 -9.48
C ALA A 442 14.03 29.55 -8.92
N ARG A 443 12.94 29.29 -8.19
CA ARG A 443 12.52 27.98 -7.67
C ARG A 443 12.12 26.96 -8.75
N LEU A 444 11.89 27.38 -10.01
CA LEU A 444 11.33 26.53 -11.07
C LEU A 444 12.36 26.08 -12.13
N VAL A 445 13.65 26.37 -11.93
CA VAL A 445 14.73 26.07 -12.89
C VAL A 445 15.79 25.17 -12.25
N LYS A 446 16.23 24.13 -12.96
CA LYS A 446 17.32 23.24 -12.55
C LYS A 446 18.45 23.25 -13.59
N HIS A 447 19.69 23.32 -13.12
CA HIS A 447 20.90 23.18 -13.94
C HIS A 447 21.04 21.71 -14.38
N SER A 448 21.15 21.46 -15.67
CA SER A 448 21.53 20.14 -16.18
C SER A 448 23.05 20.09 -16.31
N GLY A 449 23.69 19.59 -15.25
CA GLY A 449 25.11 19.24 -15.28
C GLY A 449 25.40 18.22 -16.39
N SER A 450 26.60 18.39 -16.98
CA SER A 450 27.18 17.69 -18.14
C SER A 450 27.01 16.17 -18.16
#